data_AF-A0A2T4X4C3-F1
#
_entry.id   AF-A0A2T4X4C3-F1
#
_cell.length_a   1.000
_cell.length_b   1.000
_cell.length_c   1.000
_cell.angle_alpha   90.00
_cell.angle_beta   90.00
_cell.angle_gamma   90.00
#
_symmetry.space_group_name_H-M   'P 1'
#
loop_
_entity.id
_entity.type
_entity.pdbx_description
1 polymer ?
#
loop_
_entity_poly.entity_id
_entity_poly.type
_entity_poly.pdbx_seq_one_letter_code
_entity_poly.pdbx_strand_id
1 'polypeptide(L)' 'MVTANRANLARRAVQCYLQQTYPNKELVIIDDGQEDYAPILADVPAGELRYIKLDPAPGAVLGTLRNRSLEEATG' A
#
# COMPACT_ATOMS: atom_id res chain seq x y z
N MET A 1 4.15 -0.88 1.60
CA MET A 1 4.30 -0.93 0.12
C MET A 1 4.16 0.47 -0.42
N VAL A 2 5.08 0.92 -1.29
CA VAL A 2 4.95 2.19 -2.03
C VAL A 2 4.73 1.86 -3.50
N THR A 3 3.74 2.48 -4.15
CA THR A 3 3.29 2.08 -5.50
C THR A 3 2.69 3.25 -6.27
N ALA A 4 2.82 3.24 -7.60
CA ALA A 4 2.18 4.18 -8.50
C ALA A 4 1.96 3.52 -9.86
N ASN A 5 0.74 3.56 -10.38
CA ASN A 5 0.37 3.10 -11.73
C ASN A 5 0.90 1.71 -12.09
N ARG A 6 0.76 0.76 -11.14
CA ARG A 6 1.28 -0.61 -11.24
C ARG A 6 0.26 -1.60 -10.65
N ALA A 7 -1.02 -1.43 -10.97
CA ALA A 7 -2.13 -2.25 -10.44
C ALA A 7 -1.86 -3.76 -10.49
N ASN A 8 -1.28 -4.28 -11.57
CA ASN A 8 -0.96 -5.71 -11.69
C ASN A 8 0.08 -6.20 -10.67
N LEU A 9 1.10 -5.38 -10.37
CA LEU A 9 2.10 -5.73 -9.35
C LEU A 9 1.53 -5.55 -7.95
N ALA A 10 0.72 -4.51 -7.73
CA ALA A 10 0.01 -4.30 -6.48
C ALA A 10 -0.93 -5.46 -6.15
N ARG A 11 -1.70 -5.95 -7.14
CA ARG A 11 -2.56 -7.13 -6.99
C ARG A 11 -1.79 -8.36 -6.55
N ARG A 12 -0.66 -8.65 -7.20
CA ARG A 12 0.20 -9.77 -6.82
C ARG A 12 0.74 -9.62 -5.40
N ALA A 13 1.18 -8.41 -5.03
CA ALA A 13 1.68 -8.15 -3.68
C ALA A 13 0.61 -8.34 -2.60
N VAL A 14 -0.62 -7.86 -2.84
CA VAL A 14 -1.78 -8.05 -1.95
C VAL A 14 -2.14 -9.54 -1.83
N GLN A 15 -2.15 -10.28 -2.93
CA GLN A 15 -2.37 -11.73 -2.91
C GLN A 15 -1.31 -12.45 -2.06
N CYS A 16 -0.03 -12.10 -2.21
CA CYS A 16 1.03 -12.67 -1.39
C CYS A 16 0.85 -12.31 0.09
N TYR A 17 0.45 -11.07 0.42
CA TYR A 17 0.17 -10.65 1.79
C TYR A 17 -0.95 -11.48 2.42
N LEU A 18 -2.07 -11.66 1.72
CA LEU A 18 -3.22 -12.46 2.17
C LEU A 18 -2.85 -13.93 2.43
N GLN A 19 -1.90 -14.49 1.67
CA GLN A 19 -1.43 -15.86 1.82
C GLN A 19 -0.39 -16.07 2.93
N GLN A 20 0.08 -15.01 3.60
CA GLN A 20 1.05 -15.14 4.69
C GLN A 20 0.44 -15.83 5.91
N THR A 21 1.20 -16.74 6.53
CA THR A 21 0.80 -17.51 7.71
C THR A 21 1.10 -16.83 9.04
N TYR A 22 1.82 -15.69 9.04
CA TYR A 22 2.08 -14.91 10.25
C TYR A 22 0.84 -14.07 10.63
N PRO A 23 0.31 -14.18 11.86
CA PRO A 23 -0.97 -13.57 12.22
C PRO A 23 -0.89 -12.08 12.56
N ASN A 24 0.24 -11.59 13.09
CA ASN A 24 0.37 -10.21 13.57
C ASN A 24 0.98 -9.31 12.50
N LYS A 25 0.25 -9.06 11.42
CA LYS A 25 0.73 -8.30 10.27
C LYS A 25 -0.18 -7.11 9.97
N GLU A 26 0.41 -6.07 9.40
CA GLU A 26 -0.30 -4.92 8.84
C GLU A 26 0.19 -4.65 7.42
N LEU A 27 -0.70 -4.13 6.57
CA LEU A 27 -0.43 -3.73 5.20
C LEU A 27 -0.59 -2.22 5.07
N VAL A 28 0.54 -1.52 5.15
CA VAL A 28 0.59 -0.08 4.86
C VAL A 28 0.88 0.14 3.38
N ILE A 29 0.04 0.91 2.69
CA ILE A 29 0.17 1.22 1.27
C ILE A 29 0.17 2.74 1.10
N ILE A 30 1.26 3.26 0.53
CA ILE A 30 1.35 4.62 0.02
C ILE A 30 1.22 4.56 -1.49
N ASP A 31 0.22 5.25 -2.03
CA ASP A 31 -0.08 5.29 -3.46
C ASP A 31 -0.07 6.73 -3.97
N ASP A 32 0.92 7.06 -4.80
CA ASP A 32 1.06 8.34 -5.50
C ASP A 32 0.73 8.24 -7.00
N GLY A 33 0.04 7.17 -7.40
CA GLY A 33 -0.45 6.95 -8.76
C GLY A 33 -1.83 7.55 -9.02
N GLN A 34 -2.35 7.31 -10.22
CA GLN A 34 -3.68 7.73 -10.68
C GLN A 34 -4.64 6.56 -10.87
N GLU A 35 -4.12 5.34 -10.99
CA GLU A 35 -4.93 4.13 -11.03
C GLU A 35 -5.75 3.94 -9.74
N ASP A 36 -6.92 3.33 -9.88
CA ASP A 36 -7.80 2.96 -8.77
C ASP A 36 -7.42 1.57 -8.24
N TYR A 37 -7.09 1.51 -6.96
CA TYR A 37 -6.67 0.29 -6.27
C TYR A 37 -7.79 -0.26 -5.38
N ALA A 38 -8.92 0.44 -5.20
CA ALA A 38 -10.02 -0.01 -4.36
C ALA A 38 -10.47 -1.45 -4.66
N PRO A 39 -10.59 -1.90 -5.95
CA PRO A 39 -10.96 -3.29 -6.24
C PRO A 39 -9.91 -4.32 -5.79
N ILE A 40 -8.63 -3.94 -5.74
CA ILE A 40 -7.54 -4.81 -5.31
C ILE A 40 -7.51 -4.93 -3.78
N LEU A 41 -7.89 -3.87 -3.08
CA LEU A 41 -7.82 -3.76 -1.63
C LEU A 41 -9.08 -4.26 -0.93
N ALA A 42 -10.17 -4.50 -1.66
CA ALA A 42 -11.45 -4.94 -1.12
C ALA A 42 -11.37 -6.24 -0.32
N ASP A 43 -10.43 -7.13 -0.66
CA ASP A 43 -10.24 -8.42 0.01
C ASP A 43 -9.33 -8.34 1.25
N VAL A 44 -8.72 -7.17 1.53
CA VAL A 44 -7.86 -6.99 2.70
C VAL A 44 -8.71 -6.67 3.92
N PRO A 45 -8.52 -7.38 5.06
CA PRO A 45 -9.26 -7.08 6.29
C PRO A 45 -9.09 -5.62 6.70
N ALA A 46 -10.19 -4.95 7.05
CA ALA A 46 -10.19 -3.52 7.39
C ALA A 46 -9.28 -3.17 8.58
N GLY A 47 -9.07 -4.12 9.50
CA GLY A 47 -8.14 -3.95 10.63
C GLY A 47 -6.66 -4.11 10.29
N GLU A 48 -6.35 -4.63 9.10
CA GLU A 48 -4.98 -4.90 8.64
C GLU A 48 -4.51 -3.87 7.60
N LEU A 49 -5.42 -3.13 6.96
CA LEU A 49 -5.10 -2.22 5.87
C LEU A 49 -4.98 -0.77 6.33
N ARG A 50 -3.86 -0.14 5.97
CA ARG A 50 -3.70 1.32 5.96
C ARG A 50 -3.38 1.77 4.55
N TYR A 51 -4.37 2.34 3.86
CA TYR A 51 -4.21 2.84 2.50
C TYR A 51 -4.23 4.37 2.47
N ILE A 52 -3.14 4.96 1.98
CA ILE A 52 -2.97 6.40 1.85
C ILE A 52 -2.76 6.72 0.37
N LYS A 53 -3.76 7.36 -0.24
CA LYS A 53 -3.67 7.94 -1.58
C LYS A 53 -3.12 9.35 -1.46
N LEU A 54 -2.08 9.65 -2.22
CA LEU A 54 -1.44 10.95 -2.30
C LEU A 54 -1.67 11.56 -3.68
N ASP A 55 -1.83 12.88 -3.71
CA ASP A 55 -1.75 13.61 -4.96
C ASP A 55 -0.30 13.60 -5.48
N PRO A 56 -0.06 13.32 -6.78
CA PRO A 56 1.29 13.30 -7.32
C PRO A 56 1.93 14.69 -7.21
N ALA A 57 3.00 14.79 -6.42
CA ALA A 57 3.75 16.02 -6.25
C ALA A 57 5.07 15.97 -7.05
N PRO A 58 5.45 17.04 -7.76
CA PRO A 58 6.78 17.16 -8.34
C PRO A 58 7.84 17.00 -7.25
N GLY A 59 8.75 16.04 -7.42
CA GLY A 59 9.83 15.79 -6.46
C GLY A 59 9.45 14.84 -5.31
N ALA A 60 8.33 14.12 -5.38
CA ALA A 60 8.07 12.98 -4.50
C ALA A 60 9.14 11.89 -4.72
N VAL A 61 10.20 11.93 -3.93
CA VAL A 61 11.27 10.92 -3.99
C VAL A 61 10.81 9.67 -3.26
N LEU A 62 11.12 8.49 -3.82
CA LEU A 62 10.80 7.19 -3.23
C LEU A 62 11.19 7.08 -1.74
N GLY A 63 12.30 7.70 -1.34
CA GLY A 63 12.73 7.74 0.07
C GLY A 63 11.71 8.42 0.99
N THR A 64 11.16 9.56 0.56
CA THR A 64 10.14 10.29 1.33
C THR A 64 8.86 9.48 1.48
N LEU A 65 8.41 8.83 0.40
CA LEU A 65 7.22 7.97 0.45
C LEU A 65 7.42 6.76 1.37
N ARG A 66 8.64 6.21 1.41
CA ARG A 66 8.99 5.15 2.37
C ARG A 66 8.98 5.66 3.81
N ASN A 67 9.54 6.84 4.07
CA ASN A 67 9.48 7.44 5.40
C ASN A 67 8.03 7.67 5.82
N ARG A 68 7.18 8.17 4.90
CA ARG A 68 5.75 8.31 5.16
C ARG A 68 5.08 6.98 5.50
N SER A 69 5.45 5.89 4.84
CA SER A 69 4.93 4.56 5.19
C SER A 69 5.31 4.10 6.61
N LEU A 70 6.44 4.56 7.14
CA LEU A 70 6.84 4.28 8.53
C LEU A 70 6.07 5.14 9.53
N GLU A 71 5.78 6.40 9.18
CA GLU A 71 4.96 7.29 10.02
C GLU A 71 3.53 6.78 10.20
N GLU A 72 2.99 6.10 9.18
CA GLU A 72 1.64 5.53 9.19
C GLU A 72 1.58 4.13 9.83
N ALA A 73 2.71 3.46 9.97
CA ALA A 73 2.80 2.11 10.52
C ALA A 73 2.45 2.09 12.01
N THR A 74 1.78 1.02 12.45
CA THR A 74 1.33 0.84 13.84
C THR A 74 1.64 -0.54 14.42
N GLY A 75 2.28 -1.42 13.64
CA GLY A 75 2.67 -2.77 14.04
C GLY A 75 3.98 -2.86 14.80
#